data_AF-A0A3C1S8C6-F1
#
_entry.id   AF-A0A3C1S8C6-F1
#
_cell.length_a   1.000
_cell.length_b   1.000
_cell.length_c   1.000
_cell.angle_alpha   90.00
_cell.angle_beta   90.00
_cell.angle_gamma   90.00
#
_symmetry.space_group_name_H-M   'P 1'
#
loop_
_entity.id
_entity.type
_entity.pdbx_description
1 polymer ?
#
loop_
_entity_poly.entity_id
_entity_poly.type
_entity_poly.pdbx_seq_one_letter_code
_entity_poly.pdbx_strand_id
1 'polypeptide(L)' 'EDNRNLICGLLRNVGFEVIEATNGREAIELWKIASPHLILMDMRM' A
#
# COMPACT_ATOMS: atom_id res chain seq x y z
N GLU A 1 5.09 9.51 -5.97
CA GLU A 1 3.85 9.03 -6.61
C GLU A 1 4.18 7.92 -7.61
N ASP A 2 5.08 8.17 -8.55
CA ASP A 2 5.54 7.22 -9.57
C ASP A 2 5.94 5.83 -9.03
N ASN A 3 6.78 5.77 -7.98
CA ASN A 3 7.19 4.49 -7.38
C ASN A 3 6.02 3.69 -6.81
N ARG A 4 5.10 4.37 -6.11
CA ARG A 4 3.91 3.73 -5.52
C ARG A 4 2.99 3.21 -6.63
N ASN A 5 2.74 4.02 -7.66
CA ASN A 5 1.88 3.64 -8.78
C ASN A 5 2.44 2.42 -9.53
N LEU A 6 3.76 2.39 -9.78
CA LEU A 6 4.43 1.25 -10.40
C LEU A 6 4.25 -0.03 -9.59
N ILE A 7 4.55 0.01 -8.28
CA ILE A 7 4.45 -1.15 -7.41
C ILE A 7 3.00 -1.63 -7.27
N CYS A 8 2.05 -0.70 -7.12
CA CYS A 8 0.63 -1.06 -7.02
C CYS A 8 0.12 -1.70 -8.30
N GLY A 9 0.52 -1.19 -9.47
CA GLY A 9 0.20 -1.81 -10.75
C GLY A 9 0.74 -3.23 -10.88
N LEU A 10 2.00 -3.46 -10.47
CA LEU A 10 2.61 -4.79 -10.49
C LEU A 10 1.88 -5.77 -9.56
N LEU A 11 1.59 -5.38 -8.32
CA LEU A 11 0.89 -6.23 -7.36
C LEU A 11 -0.54 -6.55 -7.80
N ARG A 12 -1.26 -5.55 -8.33
CA ARG A 12 -2.60 -5.76 -8.91
C ARG A 12 -2.55 -6.72 -10.11
N ASN A 13 -1.55 -6.60 -10.98
CA ASN A 13 -1.37 -7.51 -12.12
C ASN A 13 -1.08 -8.96 -11.71
N VAL A 14 -0.45 -9.18 -10.55
CA VAL A 14 -0.25 -10.53 -9.98
C VAL A 14 -1.54 -11.08 -9.37
N GLY A 15 -2.56 -10.24 -9.14
CA GLY A 15 -3.86 -10.64 -8.60
C GLY A 15 -4.06 -10.29 -7.12
N PHE A 16 -3.18 -9.45 -6.53
CA PHE A 16 -3.39 -8.98 -5.17
C PHE A 16 -4.39 -7.83 -5.11
N GLU A 17 -5.19 -7.80 -4.04
CA GLU A 17 -5.91 -6.60 -3.62
C GLU A 17 -4.93 -5.61 -2.99
N VAL A 18 -4.83 -4.42 -3.56
CA VAL A 18 -3.85 -3.41 -3.16
C VAL A 18 -4.54 -2.18 -2.62
N ILE A 19 -4.23 -1.87 -1.37
CA ILE A 19 -4.64 -0.65 -0.65
C ILE A 19 -3.46 0.30 -0.64
N GLU A 20 -3.69 1.55 -1.06
CA GLU A 20 -2.66 2.58 -1.16
C GLU A 20 -2.77 3.57 0.00
N ALA A 21 -1.62 4.00 0.51
CA ALA A 21 -1.52 5.10 1.45
C ALA A 21 -0.47 6.11 0.98
N THR A 22 -0.72 7.39 1.23
CA THR A 22 0.20 8.49 0.88
C THR A 22 1.15 8.86 2.02
N ASN A 23 0.84 8.44 3.25
CA ASN A 23 1.62 8.70 4.45
C ASN A 23 1.32 7.67 5.55
N GLY A 24 2.10 7.68 6.63
CA GLY A 24 1.95 6.72 7.73
C GLY A 24 0.64 6.82 8.51
N ARG A 25 0.06 8.02 8.64
CA ARG A 25 -1.23 8.20 9.35
C ARG A 25 -2.36 7.55 8.56
N GLU A 26 -2.42 7.82 7.27
CA GLU A 26 -3.40 7.18 6.37
C GLU A 26 -3.23 5.66 6.35
N ALA A 27 -1.99 5.16 6.31
CA ALA A 27 -1.71 3.73 6.35
C ALA A 27 -2.27 3.05 7.61
N ILE A 28 -2.15 3.69 8.77
CA ILE A 28 -2.70 3.18 10.04
C ILE A 28 -4.22 3.15 10.02
N GLU A 29 -4.88 4.20 9.52
CA GLU A 29 -6.35 4.22 9.45
C GLU A 29 -6.90 3.17 8.48
N LEU A 30 -6.24 2.98 7.33
CA LEU A 30 -6.59 1.93 6.38
C LEU A 30 -6.37 0.52 6.96
N TRP A 31 -5.26 0.33 7.70
CA TRP A 31 -4.95 -0.95 8.33
C TRP A 31 -6.03 -1.37 9.34
N LYS A 32 -6.54 -0.44 10.15
CA LYS A 32 -7.61 -0.72 11.13
C LYS A 32 -8.90 -1.25 10.51
N ILE A 33 -9.17 -0.89 9.25
CA ILE A 33 -10.42 -1.24 8.55
C ILE A 33 -10.23 -2.52 7.73
N ALA A 34 -9.10 -2.65 7.04
CA ALA A 34 -8.91 -3.68 6.04
C ALA A 34 -8.06 -4.87 6.50
N SER A 35 -7.30 -4.74 7.59
CA SER A 35 -6.44 -5.81 8.15
C SER A 35 -5.61 -6.57 7.09
N PRO A 36 -4.78 -5.87 6.30
CA PRO A 36 -4.03 -6.49 5.20
C PRO A 36 -3.01 -7.54 5.69
N HIS A 37 -2.76 -8.55 4.85
CA HIS A 37 -1.81 -9.64 5.13
C HIS A 37 -0.33 -9.22 5.01
N LEU A 38 -0.05 -8.16 4.26
CA LEU A 38 1.30 -7.65 4.01
C LEU A 38 1.27 -6.13 3.95
N ILE A 39 2.26 -5.48 4.55
CA ILE A 39 2.48 -4.04 4.46
C ILE A 39 3.83 -3.80 3.76
N LEU A 40 3.79 -3.06 2.67
CA LEU A 40 4.99 -2.55 2.00
C LEU A 40 5.11 -1.06 2.29
N MET A 41 6.20 -0.67 2.94
CA MET A 41 6.43 0.70 3.39
C MET A 41 7.82 1.18 2.93
N ASP A 42 7.92 2.42 2.46
CA ASP A 42 9.21 3.04 2.19
C ASP A 42 9.83 3.49 3.53
N MET A 43 11.09 3.14 3.77
CA MET A 43 11.78 3.43 5.03
C MET A 43 12.11 4.93 5.22
N ARG A 44 11.93 5.76 4.18
CA ARG A 44 12.18 7.20 4.22
C ARG A 44 10.90 8.05 4.17
N MET A 45 9.75 7.45 4.41
CA MET A 45 8.43 8.12 4.39
C MET A 45 8.33 9.31 5.35
#